data_AF-A0A4S0MS15-F1
#
_entry.id   AF-A0A4S0MS15-F1
#
_cell.length_a   1.000
_cell.length_b   1.000
_cell.length_c   1.000
_cell.angle_alpha   90.00
_cell.angle_beta   90.00
_cell.angle_gamma   90.00
#
_symmetry.space_group_name_H-M   'P 1'
#
loop_
_entity.id
_entity.type
_entity.pdbx_description
1 polymer ?
#
loop_
_entity_poly.entity_id
_entity_poly.type
_entity_poly.pdbx_seq_one_letter_code
_entity_poly.pdbx_strand_id
1 'polypeptide(L)' 'MTLHDVALDDKFDLGKERVFLSGAQAVVRMLLMQRERDRRAGLNTAGFVSGYRGSPLGGLDMQLWRAKKQLAQADIVFQP' A
#
# COMPACT_ATOMS: atom_id res chain seq x y z
N MET A 1 27.68 -10.26 7.98
CA MET A 1 26.41 -9.58 7.65
C MET A 1 26.52 -9.09 6.22
N THR A 2 25.71 -9.63 5.31
CA THR A 2 25.61 -9.10 3.94
C THR A 2 24.73 -7.86 3.96
N LEU A 3 25.24 -6.71 3.53
CA LEU A 3 24.39 -5.53 3.32
C LEU A 3 23.47 -5.81 2.13
N HIS A 4 22.17 -5.67 2.35
CA HIS A 4 21.20 -5.68 1.26
C HIS A 4 21.11 -4.26 0.68
N ASP A 5 21.08 -4.16 -0.64
CA ASP A 5 20.75 -2.90 -1.32
C ASP A 5 19.24 -2.67 -1.13
N VAL A 6 18.89 -1.61 -0.39
CA VAL A 6 17.51 -1.31 0.02
C VAL A 6 17.18 0.11 -0.42
N ALA A 7 16.15 0.24 -1.27
CA ALA A 7 15.60 1.52 -1.66
C ALA A 7 14.33 1.86 -0.87
N LEU A 8 14.08 3.14 -0.64
CA LEU A 8 12.87 3.57 0.09
C LEU A 8 11.58 3.17 -0.62
N ASP A 9 11.59 3.02 -1.93
CA ASP A 9 10.41 2.67 -2.73
C ASP A 9 10.11 1.17 -2.74
N ASP A 10 11.06 0.33 -2.31
CA ASP A 10 10.90 -1.13 -2.25
C ASP A 10 9.66 -1.54 -1.44
N LYS A 11 9.26 -0.74 -0.44
CA LYS A 11 8.11 -1.01 0.43
C LYS A 11 6.77 -1.16 -0.31
N PHE A 12 6.63 -0.67 -1.55
CA PHE A 12 5.42 -0.85 -2.35
C PHE A 12 5.63 -1.73 -3.60
N ASP A 13 6.88 -2.12 -3.88
CA ASP A 13 7.18 -3.12 -4.91
C ASP A 13 6.80 -4.51 -4.40
N LEU A 14 5.75 -5.11 -4.98
CA LEU A 14 5.25 -6.43 -4.60
C LEU A 14 6.15 -7.58 -5.08
N GLY A 15 7.14 -7.32 -5.93
CA GLY A 15 8.16 -8.28 -6.34
C GLY A 15 9.26 -8.48 -5.31
N LYS A 16 9.38 -7.61 -4.31
CA LYS A 16 10.38 -7.71 -3.24
C LYS A 16 9.94 -8.68 -2.15
N GLU A 17 10.81 -9.63 -1.81
CA GLU A 17 10.57 -10.61 -0.74
C GLU A 17 10.71 -10.00 0.66
N ARG A 18 11.71 -9.14 0.86
CA ARG A 18 12.00 -8.48 2.14
C ARG A 18 11.98 -6.98 1.97
N VAL A 19 11.23 -6.31 2.83
CA VAL A 19 11.03 -4.86 2.80
C VAL A 19 11.03 -4.32 4.22
N PHE A 20 11.50 -3.07 4.39
CA PHE A 20 11.37 -2.33 5.63
C PHE A 20 10.16 -1.41 5.56
N LEU A 21 9.26 -1.52 6.53
CA LEU A 21 8.01 -0.76 6.56
C LEU A 21 7.56 -0.48 7.99
N SER A 22 6.91 0.67 8.19
CA SER A 22 6.16 0.93 9.42
C SER A 22 4.81 0.20 9.41
N GLY A 23 4.14 0.11 10.57
CA GLY A 23 2.81 -0.51 10.64
C GLY A 23 1.79 0.14 9.68
N ALA A 24 1.78 1.47 9.58
CA ALA A 24 0.91 2.19 8.65
C ALA A 24 1.25 1.87 7.17
N GLN A 25 2.53 1.75 6.84
CA GLN A 25 2.97 1.34 5.49
C GLN A 25 2.61 -0.12 5.20
N ALA A 26 2.62 -0.99 6.22
CA ALA A 26 2.18 -2.37 6.11
C ALA A 26 0.73 -2.45 5.63
N VAL A 27 -0.16 -1.63 6.22
CA VAL A 27 -1.57 -1.57 5.83
C VAL A 27 -1.72 -1.11 4.38
N VAL A 28 -1.00 -0.06 3.98
CA VAL A 28 -1.02 0.39 2.57
C VAL A 28 -0.54 -0.72 1.62
N ARG A 29 0.56 -1.41 1.94
CA ARG A 29 1.06 -2.53 1.14
C ARG A 29 0.06 -3.68 1.09
N MET A 30 -0.64 -3.97 2.18
CA MET A 30 -1.68 -5.01 2.23
C MET A 30 -2.79 -4.75 1.21
N LEU A 31 -3.22 -3.49 1.05
CA LEU A 31 -4.23 -3.11 0.04
C LEU A 31 -3.76 -3.44 -1.38
N LEU A 32 -2.50 -3.09 -1.70
CA LEU A 32 -1.89 -3.40 -2.99
C LEU A 32 -1.79 -4.92 -3.21
N MET A 33 -1.40 -5.67 -2.16
CA MET A 33 -1.33 -7.12 -2.20
C MET A 33 -2.70 -7.76 -2.45
N GLN A 34 -3.77 -7.23 -1.84
CA GLN A 34 -5.11 -7.74 -2.06
C GLN A 34 -5.53 -7.58 -3.52
N ARG A 35 -5.32 -6.38 -4.11
CA ARG A 35 -5.59 -6.16 -5.53
C ARG A 35 -4.81 -7.12 -6.43
N GLU A 36 -3.53 -7.31 -6.15
CA GLU A 36 -2.68 -8.20 -6.94
C GLU A 36 -3.12 -9.67 -6.82
N ARG A 37 -3.59 -10.10 -5.64
CA ARG A 37 -4.18 -11.43 -5.45
C ARG A 37 -5.43 -11.60 -6.30
N ASP A 38 -6.33 -10.61 -6.29
CA ASP A 38 -7.55 -10.63 -7.09
C ASP A 38 -7.23 -10.68 -8.58
N ARG A 39 -6.27 -9.88 -9.05
CA ARG A 39 -5.78 -9.90 -10.43
C ARG A 39 -5.26 -11.27 -10.84
N ARG A 40 -4.45 -11.91 -9.98
CA ARG A 40 -3.91 -13.27 -10.22
C ARG A 40 -4.99 -14.34 -10.24
N ALA A 41 -6.07 -14.13 -9.49
CA ALA A 41 -7.25 -14.99 -9.51
C ALA A 41 -8.19 -14.72 -10.72
N GLY A 42 -7.85 -13.76 -11.59
CA GLY A 42 -8.67 -13.38 -12.75
C GLY A 42 -9.90 -12.54 -12.39
N LEU A 43 -9.95 -11.96 -11.19
CA LEU A 43 -11.06 -11.12 -10.74
C LEU A 43 -10.87 -9.66 -11.19
N ASN A 44 -11.96 -9.03 -11.61
CA ASN A 44 -12.01 -7.61 -11.95
C ASN A 44 -12.49 -6.78 -10.75
N THR A 45 -11.61 -6.58 -9.77
CA THR A 45 -11.90 -5.83 -8.53
C THR A 45 -11.19 -4.48 -8.49
N ALA A 46 -11.70 -3.60 -7.64
CA ALA A 46 -11.10 -2.31 -7.30
C ALA A 46 -11.15 -2.12 -5.77
N GLY A 47 -10.30 -1.23 -5.25
CA GLY A 47 -10.27 -0.88 -3.83
C GLY A 47 -10.91 0.47 -3.57
N PHE A 48 -11.65 0.59 -2.47
CA PHE A 48 -12.12 1.87 -1.97
C PHE A 48 -11.83 1.97 -0.47
N VAL A 49 -11.06 2.98 -0.09
CA VAL A 49 -10.69 3.28 1.30
C VAL A 49 -11.31 4.62 1.65
N SER A 50 -12.04 4.66 2.76
CA SER A 50 -12.58 5.91 3.30
C SER A 50 -12.17 6.11 4.75
N GLY A 51 -12.15 7.37 5.17
CA GLY A 51 -11.76 7.79 6.51
C GLY A 51 -12.54 9.03 6.96
N TYR A 52 -12.11 9.60 8.07
CA TYR A 52 -12.56 10.91 8.53
C TYR A 52 -11.37 11.69 9.09
N ARG A 53 -11.37 13.01 8.87
CA ARG A 53 -10.31 13.89 9.38
C ARG A 53 -10.29 13.86 10.91
N GLY A 54 -9.08 13.76 11.48
CA GLY A 54 -8.89 13.70 12.94
C GLY A 54 -8.92 12.28 13.52
N SER A 55 -8.95 11.26 12.66
CA SER A 55 -8.81 9.86 13.08
C SER A 55 -7.58 9.65 13.98
N PRO A 56 -7.69 8.81 15.04
CA PRO A 56 -6.55 8.41 15.87
C PRO A 56 -5.50 7.62 15.07
N LEU A 57 -5.86 7.16 13.87
CA LEU A 57 -4.95 6.55 12.90
C LEU A 57 -4.41 7.57 11.87
N GLY A 58 -4.36 8.87 12.17
CA GLY A 58 -3.96 9.90 11.19
C GLY A 58 -2.61 9.68 10.48
N GLY A 59 -1.71 8.88 11.08
CA GLY A 59 -0.50 8.42 10.41
C GLY A 59 -0.75 7.53 9.18
N LEU A 60 -1.84 6.76 9.17
CA LEU A 60 -2.28 5.91 8.05
C LEU A 60 -2.79 6.76 6.88
N ASP A 61 -3.67 7.72 7.13
CA ASP A 61 -4.18 8.64 6.10
C ASP A 61 -3.02 9.32 5.38
N MET A 62 -2.02 9.78 6.13
CA MET A 62 -0.80 10.36 5.56
C MET A 62 -0.04 9.37 4.67
N GLN A 63 0.05 8.08 5.05
CA GLN A 63 0.67 7.07 4.19
C GLN A 63 -0.16 6.79 2.93
N LEU A 64 -1.49 6.74 3.04
CA LEU A 64 -2.40 6.56 1.89
C LEU A 64 -2.26 7.72 0.91
N TRP A 65 -2.22 8.96 1.41
CA TRP A 65 -1.95 10.15 0.61
C TRP A 65 -0.60 10.09 -0.11
N ARG A 66 0.47 9.69 0.60
CA ARG A 66 1.82 9.55 0.01
C ARG A 66 1.88 8.43 -1.04
N ALA A 67 1.11 7.37 -0.87
CA ALA A 67 1.05 6.24 -1.77
C ALA A 67 0.02 6.39 -2.91
N LYS A 68 -0.55 7.59 -3.11
CA LYS A 68 -1.62 7.84 -4.09
C LYS A 68 -1.30 7.31 -5.49
N LYS A 69 -0.05 7.41 -5.94
CA LYS A 69 0.38 6.90 -7.26
C LYS A 69 0.28 5.38 -7.33
N GLN A 70 0.80 4.68 -6.32
CA GLN A 70 0.76 3.22 -6.23
C GLN A 70 -0.67 2.71 -6.10
N LEU A 71 -1.50 3.38 -5.30
CA LEU A 71 -2.92 3.06 -5.15
C LEU A 71 -3.69 3.21 -6.46
N ALA A 72 -3.49 4.32 -7.19
CA ALA A 72 -4.15 4.55 -8.47
C ALA A 72 -3.74 3.50 -9.54
N GLN A 73 -2.48 3.09 -9.57
CA GLN A 73 -2.01 2.01 -10.45
C GLN A 73 -2.64 0.65 -10.13
N ALA A 74 -3.14 0.47 -8.91
CA ALA A 74 -3.80 -0.73 -8.43
C ALA A 74 -5.33 -0.59 -8.38
N ASP A 75 -5.92 0.41 -9.04
CA ASP A 75 -7.37 0.68 -9.01
C ASP A 75 -7.92 0.87 -7.58
N ILE A 76 -7.14 1.49 -6.69
CA ILE A 76 -7.53 1.79 -5.31
C ILE A 76 -7.74 3.29 -5.14
N VAL A 77 -8.95 3.66 -4.73
CA VAL A 77 -9.32 5.05 -4.43
C VAL A 77 -9.32 5.26 -2.93
N PHE A 78 -8.68 6.34 -2.48
CA PHE A 78 -8.75 6.81 -1.10
C PHE A 78 -9.53 8.13 -1.02
N GLN A 79 -10.60 8.14 -0.23
CA GLN A 79 -11.48 9.28 0.01
C GLN A 79 -11.64 9.51 1.53
N PRO A 80 -10.82 10.39 2.13
CA PRO A 80 -10.87 10.68 3.57
C PRO A 80 -12.06 11.53 4.00
#